data_AF-A0AA43EIH1-F1
#
_entry.id   AF-A0AA43EIH1-F1
#
_cell.length_a   1.000
_cell.length_b   1.000
_cell.length_c   1.000
_cell.angle_alpha   90.00
_cell.angle_beta   90.00
_cell.angle_gamma   90.00
#
_symmetry.space_group_name_H-M   'P 1'
#
loop_
_entity.id
_entity.type
_entity.pdbx_description
1 polymer ?
#
loop_
_entity_poly.entity_id
_entity_poly.type
_entity_poly.pdbx_seq_one_letter_code
_entity_poly.pdbx_strand_id
1 'polypeptide(L)'
;MNAESHRQEGRRHRKLLVWDQDGYCHEGTTGCIGRAMIFIESTWMAPVGSEVTISLVPEEEDAVGHELTRGMVVWHCPLADEFRNQAGFGVLFQRQCPQLPSPEPPTGSKESV
;
A
#
# COMPACT_ATOMS: atom_id res chain seq x y z
N MET A 1 29.51 14.77 -30.42
CA MET A 1 29.07 14.48 -29.03
C MET A 1 27.62 14.93 -28.93
N ASN A 2 26.67 14.00 -29.05
CA ASN A 2 25.25 14.31 -28.90
C ASN A 2 24.84 13.95 -27.49
N ALA A 3 24.50 14.96 -26.68
CA ALA A 3 23.80 14.75 -25.42
C ALA A 3 22.36 14.41 -25.77
N GLU A 4 22.02 13.12 -25.78
CA GLU A 4 20.65 12.67 -25.79
C GLU A 4 20.02 13.09 -24.45
N SER A 5 19.33 14.21 -24.51
CA SER A 5 18.49 14.73 -23.45
C SER A 5 17.38 13.71 -23.23
N HIS A 6 17.60 12.79 -22.29
CA HIS A 6 16.56 11.93 -21.73
C HIS A 6 15.41 12.83 -21.28
N ARG A 7 14.35 12.88 -22.08
CA ARG A 7 13.06 13.43 -21.69
C ARG A 7 12.64 12.71 -20.41
N GLN A 8 12.70 13.40 -19.28
CA GLN A 8 12.02 12.98 -18.07
C GLN A 8 10.53 13.05 -18.37
N GLU A 9 9.95 11.89 -18.66
CA GLU A 9 8.52 11.66 -18.67
C GLU A 9 7.99 12.07 -17.29
N GLY A 10 7.18 13.13 -17.24
CA GLY A 10 6.65 13.65 -15.98
C GLY A 10 5.88 12.55 -15.28
N ARG A 11 6.38 12.06 -14.14
CA ARG A 11 5.69 11.07 -13.32
C ARG A 11 4.32 11.63 -12.94
N ARG A 12 3.25 11.07 -13.53
CA ARG A 12 1.88 11.42 -13.16
C ARG A 12 1.58 10.80 -11.81
N HIS A 13 1.45 11.64 -10.79
CA HIS A 13 0.95 11.20 -9.49
C HIS A 13 -0.51 10.77 -9.63
N ARG A 14 -0.85 9.58 -9.12
CA ARG A 14 -2.21 9.05 -9.06
C ARG A 14 -2.78 9.27 -7.67
N LYS A 15 -4.06 9.65 -7.61
CA LYS A 15 -4.79 9.76 -6.34
C LYS A 15 -5.13 8.38 -5.81
N LEU A 16 -5.12 8.24 -4.49
CA LEU A 16 -5.51 7.03 -3.80
C LEU A 16 -6.17 7.35 -2.46
N LEU A 17 -6.88 6.36 -1.94
CA LEU A 17 -7.46 6.37 -0.60
C LEU A 17 -6.79 5.28 0.23
N VAL A 18 -6.53 5.57 1.49
CA VAL A 18 -5.93 4.64 2.46
C VAL A 18 -6.85 4.54 3.66
N TRP A 19 -7.21 3.32 4.05
CA TRP A 19 -7.93 3.04 5.29
C TRP A 19 -6.98 2.45 6.32
N ASP A 20 -7.00 3.00 7.53
CA ASP A 20 -6.32 2.42 8.69
C ASP A 20 -7.11 1.26 9.32
N GLN A 21 -6.59 0.70 10.41
CA GLN A 21 -7.20 -0.43 11.11
C GLN A 21 -8.49 -0.04 11.86
N ASP A 22 -8.66 1.24 12.18
CA ASP A 22 -9.84 1.78 12.85
C ASP A 22 -10.94 2.15 11.84
N GLY A 23 -10.64 2.05 10.53
CA GLY A 23 -11.55 2.32 9.43
C GLY A 23 -11.57 3.78 8.99
N TYR A 24 -10.68 4.63 9.52
CA TYR A 24 -10.54 6.02 9.06
C TYR A 24 -9.92 6.06 7.67
N CYS A 25 -10.50 6.89 6.80
CA CYS A 25 -10.06 7.08 5.43
C CYS A 25 -9.19 8.32 5.31
N HIS A 26 -8.06 8.17 4.63
CA HIS A 26 -7.06 9.19 4.39
C HIS A 26 -6.76 9.30 2.90
N GLU A 27 -6.57 10.52 2.42
CA GLU A 27 -6.17 10.77 1.05
C GLU A 27 -4.64 10.70 0.90
N GLY A 28 -4.20 10.21 -0.25
CA GLY A 28 -2.80 10.21 -0.63
C GLY A 28 -2.62 10.26 -2.14
N THR A 29 -1.37 10.38 -2.56
CA THR A 29 -1.00 10.20 -3.97
C THR A 29 0.18 9.25 -4.10
N THR A 30 0.38 8.70 -5.29
CA THR A 30 1.55 7.87 -5.58
C THR A 30 2.11 8.21 -6.95
N GLY A 31 3.43 8.38 -7.04
CA GLY A 31 4.14 8.53 -8.31
C GLY A 31 4.76 7.22 -8.80
N CYS A 32 4.67 6.16 -8.00
CA CYS A 32 5.34 4.89 -8.25
C CYS A 32 4.64 3.72 -7.54
N ILE A 33 4.18 2.76 -8.34
CA ILE A 33 3.66 1.48 -7.86
C ILE A 33 4.62 0.39 -8.34
N GLY A 34 5.39 -0.17 -7.41
CA GLY A 34 6.24 -1.33 -7.65
C GLY A 34 5.44 -2.62 -7.60
N ARG A 35 6.07 -3.74 -8.01
CA ARG A 35 5.43 -5.06 -8.03
C ARG A 35 5.01 -5.60 -6.66
N ALA A 36 5.62 -5.11 -5.59
CA ALA A 36 5.40 -5.60 -4.23
C ALA A 36 5.22 -4.47 -3.20
N MET A 37 5.38 -3.22 -3.63
CA MET A 37 5.36 -2.07 -2.74
C MET A 37 4.84 -0.85 -3.47
N ILE A 38 4.17 0.01 -2.73
CA ILE A 38 3.75 1.35 -3.15
C ILE A 38 4.32 2.38 -2.20
N PHE A 39 4.75 3.52 -2.72
CA PHE A 39 5.02 4.69 -1.91
C PHE A 39 3.81 5.62 -1.97
N ILE A 40 3.33 6.02 -0.79
CA ILE A 40 2.18 6.90 -0.63
C ILE A 40 2.66 8.23 -0.09
N GLU A 41 2.54 9.26 -0.90
CA GLU A 41 2.69 10.65 -0.50
C GLU A 41 1.43 11.09 0.25
N SER A 42 1.58 11.47 1.51
CA SER A 42 0.48 11.93 2.36
C SER A 42 1.01 12.77 3.52
N THR A 43 0.20 13.72 3.99
CA THR A 43 0.45 14.46 5.24
C THR A 43 0.09 13.64 6.47
N TRP A 44 -0.74 12.62 6.31
CA TRP A 44 -1.02 11.62 7.34
C TRP A 44 0.02 10.50 7.27
N MET A 45 0.49 10.06 8.43
CA MET A 45 1.52 9.04 8.54
C MET A 45 0.98 7.86 9.35
N ALA A 46 0.71 6.75 8.65
CA ALA A 46 0.40 5.49 9.30
C ALA A 46 1.64 4.95 10.05
N PRO A 47 1.53 4.43 11.28
CA PRO A 47 2.67 3.85 11.99
C PRO A 47 3.31 2.67 11.23
N VAL A 48 4.63 2.50 11.35
CA VAL A 48 5.32 1.32 10.82
C VAL A 48 4.80 0.07 11.53
N GLY A 49 4.52 -0.98 10.75
CA GLY A 49 3.91 -2.24 11.21
C GLY A 49 2.39 -2.26 11.13
N SER A 50 1.72 -1.12 10.93
CA SER A 50 0.27 -1.08 10.76
C SER A 50 -0.16 -1.67 9.42
N GLU A 51 -1.27 -2.38 9.44
CA GLU A 51 -1.95 -2.82 8.22
C GLU A 51 -2.83 -1.69 7.68
N VAL A 52 -2.82 -1.51 6.36
CA VAL A 52 -3.65 -0.53 5.67
C VAL A 52 -4.31 -1.17 4.46
N THR A 53 -5.49 -0.67 4.10
CA THR A 53 -6.13 -0.99 2.83
C THR A 53 -6.01 0.20 1.89
N ILE A 54 -5.68 -0.03 0.63
CA ILE A 54 -5.40 1.01 -0.36
C ILE A 54 -6.35 0.82 -1.54
N SER A 55 -6.94 1.91 -2.02
CA SER A 55 -7.70 1.93 -3.27
C SER A 55 -7.14 3.01 -4.19
N LEU A 56 -6.80 2.66 -5.43
CA LEU A 56 -6.47 3.66 -6.44
C LEU A 56 -7.75 4.33 -6.91
N VAL A 57 -7.73 5.67 -6.99
CA VAL A 57 -8.83 6.43 -7.55
C VAL A 57 -8.65 6.44 -9.08
N PRO A 58 -9.61 5.91 -9.85
CA PRO A 58 -9.54 5.95 -11.29
C PRO A 58 -9.52 7.40 -11.82
N GLU A 59 -8.82 7.63 -12.92
CA GLU A 59 -8.73 8.96 -13.57
C GLU A 59 -10.01 9.31 -14.35
N GLU A 60 -10.82 8.31 -14.71
CA GLU A 60 -12.09 8.46 -15.42
C GLU A 60 -13.25 7.89 -14.59
N GLU A 61 -14.37 8.61 -14.57
CA GLU A 61 -15.56 8.34 -13.75
C GLU A 61 -16.24 6.99 -14.09
N ASP A 62 -15.99 6.44 -15.28
CA ASP A 62 -16.55 5.19 -15.79
C ASP A 62 -15.63 3.96 -15.64
N ALA A 63 -14.44 4.10 -15.05
CA ALA A 63 -13.54 2.98 -14.83
C ALA A 63 -14.02 2.13 -13.64
N VAL A 64 -14.84 1.13 -13.95
CA VAL A 64 -15.29 0.09 -13.03
C VAL A 64 -14.08 -0.72 -12.57
N GLY A 65 -13.55 -0.42 -11.38
CA GLY A 65 -12.48 -1.20 -10.77
C GLY A 65 -11.71 -0.45 -9.69
N HIS A 66 -12.30 -0.30 -8.50
CA HIS A 66 -11.49 -0.01 -7.31
C HIS A 66 -10.77 -1.30 -6.90
N GLU A 67 -9.54 -1.50 -7.37
CA GLU A 67 -8.70 -2.57 -6.84
C GLU A 67 -8.26 -2.21 -5.42
N LEU A 68 -8.88 -2.85 -4.44
CA LEU A 68 -8.50 -2.77 -3.04
C LEU A 68 -7.30 -3.68 -2.79
N THR A 69 -6.19 -3.09 -2.35
CA THR A 69 -4.97 -3.81 -1.99
C THR A 69 -4.67 -3.63 -0.52
N ARG A 70 -4.41 -4.73 0.19
CA ARG A 70 -3.94 -4.70 1.59
C ARG A 70 -2.43 -4.73 1.66
N GLY A 71 -1.86 -4.05 2.64
CA GLY A 71 -0.44 -4.06 2.87
C GLY A 71 -0.06 -3.61 4.27
N MET A 72 1.23 -3.74 4.56
CA MET A 72 1.83 -3.32 5.83
C MET A 72 2.74 -2.13 5.60
N VAL A 73 2.65 -1.12 6.45
CA VAL A 73 3.56 0.02 6.45
C VAL A 73 4.93 -0.45 6.92
N VAL A 74 5.97 -0.22 6.12
CA VAL A 74 7.32 -0.75 6.39
C VAL A 74 8.37 0.32 6.59
N TRP A 75 8.15 1.56 6.11
CA TRP A 75 9.08 2.67 6.29
C TRP A 75 8.40 4.02 6.06
N HIS A 76 9.06 5.09 6.52
CA HIS A 76 8.61 6.48 6.40
C HIS A 76 9.64 7.33 5.65
N CYS A 77 9.14 8.26 4.83
CA CYS A 77 9.90 9.38 4.29
C CYS A 77 9.47 10.66 5.01
N PRO A 78 10.24 11.16 6.01
CA PRO A 78 9.83 12.32 6.79
C PRO A 78 10.03 13.67 6.08
N LEU A 79 10.75 13.72 4.96
CA LEU A 79 11.09 14.96 4.26
C LEU A 79 11.06 14.77 2.75
N ALA A 80 10.82 15.87 2.04
CA ALA A 80 11.08 15.93 0.60
C ALA A 80 12.57 15.68 0.34
N ASP A 81 12.92 14.45 -0.04
CA ASP A 81 14.31 14.06 -0.20
C ASP A 81 14.90 14.65 -1.50
N GLU A 82 16.22 14.50 -1.65
CA GLU A 82 16.98 14.93 -2.83
C GLU A 82 16.49 14.25 -4.13
N PHE A 83 15.66 13.20 -4.00
CA PHE A 83 15.02 12.44 -5.07
C PHE A 83 13.60 12.91 -5.39
N ARG A 84 13.15 14.03 -4.80
CA ARG A 84 11.84 14.68 -5.01
C ARG A 84 10.63 13.92 -4.46
N ASN A 85 10.79 12.93 -3.60
CA ASN A 85 9.65 12.24 -3.01
C ASN A 85 9.04 13.13 -1.93
N GLN A 86 7.73 13.41 -1.92
CA GLN A 86 7.12 14.16 -0.81
C GLN A 86 7.07 13.33 0.48
N ALA A 87 6.73 13.98 1.60
CA ALA A 87 6.48 13.28 2.86
C ALA A 87 5.44 12.16 2.66
N GLY A 88 5.68 11.01 3.27
CA GLY A 88 4.87 9.83 3.01
C GLY A 88 5.44 8.55 3.58
N PHE A 89 4.86 7.42 3.20
CA PHE A 89 5.22 6.12 3.74
C PHE A 89 5.15 5.02 2.69
N GLY A 90 5.99 4.00 2.88
CA GLY A 90 6.04 2.83 2.02
C GLY A 90 5.18 1.70 2.57
N VAL A 91 4.37 1.10 1.70
CA VAL A 91 3.51 -0.04 2.04
C VAL A 91 3.93 -1.25 1.23
N LEU A 92 4.31 -2.32 1.93
CA LEU A 92 4.57 -3.63 1.32
C LEU A 92 3.23 -4.35 1.13
N PHE A 93 2.91 -4.75 -0.10
CA PHE A 93 1.69 -5.49 -0.39
C PHE A 93 1.72 -6.86 0.28
N GLN A 94 0.68 -7.16 1.05
CA GLN A 94 0.44 -8.53 1.47
C GLN A 94 -0.08 -9.27 0.25
N ARG A 95 0.77 -10.08 -0.39
CA ARG A 95 0.26 -11.15 -1.24
C ARG A 95 -0.68 -11.97 -0.37
N GLN A 96 -1.78 -12.49 -0.92
CA GLN A 96 -2.57 -13.50 -0.25
C GLN A 96 -1.60 -14.57 0.29
N CYS A 97 -1.31 -14.53 1.59
CA CYS A 97 -0.63 -15.65 2.23
C CYS A 97 -1.57 -16.83 1.99
N PRO A 98 -1.12 -17.98 1.45
CA PRO A 98 -1.91 -19.18 1.63
C PRO A 98 -2.14 -19.29 3.13
N GLN A 99 -3.41 -19.32 3.55
CA GLN A 99 -3.73 -19.58 4.95
C GLN A 99 -2.97 -20.84 5.33
N LEU A 100 -2.01 -20.72 6.24
CA LEU A 100 -1.49 -21.90 6.93
C LEU A 100 -2.72 -22.55 7.57
N PRO A 101 -2.94 -23.87 7.40
CA PRO A 101 -4.06 -24.52 8.06
C PRO A 101 -3.94 -24.21 9.55
N SER A 102 -4.96 -23.53 10.09
CA SER A 102 -5.07 -23.33 11.53
C SER A 102 -4.94 -24.70 12.19
N PRO A 103 -4.12 -24.85 13.25
CA PRO A 103 -4.09 -26.10 13.99
C PRO A 103 -5.53 -26.40 14.42
N GLU A 104 -6.06 -27.53 13.96
CA GLU A 104 -7.40 -27.96 14.35
C GLU A 104 -7.46 -28.00 15.89
N PRO A 105 -8.49 -27.41 16.52
CA PRO A 105 -8.68 -27.60 17.94
C PRO A 105 -8.79 -29.11 18.21
N PRO A 106 -8.16 -29.63 19.27
CA PRO A 106 -8.21 -31.05 19.55
C PRO A 106 -9.67 -31.48 19.67
N THR A 107 -10.11 -32.31 18.73
CA THR A 107 -11.44 -32.93 18.75
C THR A 107 -11.55 -33.70 20.05
N GLY A 108 -12.45 -33.24 20.91
CA GLY A 108 -12.60 -33.75 22.26
C GLY A 108 -12.99 -35.23 22.32
N SER A 109 -12.72 -35.78 23.50
CA SER A 109 -13.46 -36.84 24.14
C SER A 109 -13.37 -38.25 23.54
N LYS A 110 -12.64 -39.11 24.26
CA LYS A 110 -13.13 -40.48 24.47
C LYS A 110 -12.97 -40.87 25.93
N GLU A 111 -14.10 -40.75 26.62
CA GLU A 111 -14.55 -41.56 27.75
C GLU A 111 -14.06 -43.02 27.67
N SER A 112 -13.43 -43.53 28.74
CA SER A 112 -13.22 -44.95 29.14
C SER A 112 -12.16 -44.91 30.25
N VAL A 113 -12.32 -45.40 31.49
CA VAL A 113 -13.09 -46.51 32.08
C VAL A 113 -13.53 -46.11 33.48
#